data_AF-A0A9E4KLZ0-F1
#
_entry.id   AF-A0A9E4KLZ0-F1
#
_cell.length_a   1.000
_cell.length_b   1.000
_cell.length_c   1.000
_cell.angle_alpha   90.00
_cell.angle_beta   90.00
_cell.angle_gamma   90.00
#
_symmetry.space_group_name_H-M   'P 1'
#
loop_
_entity.id
_entity.type
_entity.pdbx_description
1 polymer ?
#
loop_
_entity_poly.entity_id
_entity_poly.type
_entity_poly.pdbx_seq_one_letter_code
_entity_poly.pdbx_strand_id
1 'polypeptide(L)'
;AWIISRLQTLKEDIGAEMKRYRLYNVVPKLFSFIADLTNWYIRLNRARFWSEGVTADKIAAYSTLHTAVYELSVAMAPFAPFLSEHIYLSFARLADEAPTPLSVHLCTYPEAEPSLRQPLLEDAVSRMQQVIELGRSKRERVKINLRTPLRTLTIIHRDAGLLEEIKSLESYLKAELNVKEVRYETDEARYIALYARPNFPVLGKRLGRRMKEFQGKIAALDPDAIEAFQACGSVVIDGETFDGDDIHVFREAKEGTETVSNRFVSIELDCRLDDELLREGVAREVVNRIQRARKDSGFAVSDRIHVVYDADEDVAEAIGAHGDYIAGETLALSLEPEDVADGATETAIDGKRLVFSMTVAQTGA
;
A
#
# COMPACT_ATOMS: atom_id res chain seq x y z
N ALA A 1 -2.56 -15.97 -2.22
CA ALA A 1 -3.24 -16.28 -0.95
C ALA A 1 -4.16 -15.15 -0.49
N TRP A 2 -3.65 -13.97 -0.08
CA TRP A 2 -4.48 -12.88 0.48
C TRP A 2 -5.67 -12.46 -0.39
N ILE A 3 -5.46 -12.15 -1.67
CA ILE A 3 -6.56 -11.67 -2.54
C ILE A 3 -7.65 -12.73 -2.76
N ILE A 4 -7.31 -14.03 -2.69
CA ILE A 4 -8.30 -15.11 -2.76
C ILE A 4 -9.11 -15.18 -1.47
N SER A 5 -8.49 -14.96 -0.32
CA SER A 5 -9.20 -14.83 0.95
C SER A 5 -10.18 -13.64 0.91
N ARG A 6 -9.71 -12.46 0.49
CA ARG A 6 -10.54 -11.26 0.30
C ARG A 6 -11.72 -11.52 -0.64
N LEU A 7 -11.51 -12.29 -1.70
CA LEU A 7 -12.56 -12.71 -2.63
C LEU A 7 -13.61 -13.61 -1.94
N GLN A 8 -13.18 -14.55 -1.08
CA GLN A 8 -14.14 -15.35 -0.30
C GLN A 8 -14.96 -14.47 0.65
N THR A 9 -14.31 -13.55 1.37
CA THR A 9 -14.99 -12.59 2.25
C THR A 9 -15.98 -11.72 1.47
N LEU A 10 -15.61 -11.26 0.27
CA LEU A 10 -16.53 -10.54 -0.62
C LEU A 10 -17.75 -11.40 -0.98
N LYS A 11 -17.56 -12.66 -1.41
CA LYS A 11 -18.66 -13.56 -1.78
C LYS A 11 -19.61 -13.83 -0.61
N GLU A 12 -19.07 -14.03 0.58
CA GLU A 12 -19.85 -14.25 1.81
C GLU A 12 -20.70 -13.03 2.13
N ASP A 13 -20.09 -11.84 2.09
CA ASP A 13 -20.77 -10.59 2.33
C ASP A 13 -21.88 -10.30 1.31
N ILE A 14 -21.59 -10.50 0.02
CA ILE A 14 -22.59 -10.35 -1.05
C ILE A 14 -23.75 -11.30 -0.81
N GLY A 15 -23.47 -12.57 -0.53
CA GLY A 15 -24.49 -13.57 -0.23
C GLY A 15 -25.35 -13.18 0.97
N ALA A 16 -24.76 -12.66 2.05
CA ALA A 16 -25.48 -12.21 3.24
C ALA A 16 -26.39 -11.00 2.97
N GLU A 17 -25.90 -10.00 2.26
CA GLU A 17 -26.65 -8.78 1.95
C GLU A 17 -27.75 -9.02 0.90
N MET A 18 -27.47 -9.82 -0.14
CA MET A 18 -28.45 -10.18 -1.17
C MET A 18 -29.61 -11.02 -0.60
N LYS A 19 -29.34 -11.97 0.30
CA LYS A 19 -30.39 -12.74 1.02
C LYS A 19 -31.36 -11.85 1.79
N ARG A 20 -30.92 -10.65 2.19
CA ARG A 20 -31.70 -9.66 2.95
C ARG A 20 -32.22 -8.51 2.08
N TYR A 21 -32.05 -8.56 0.76
CA TYR A 21 -32.39 -7.49 -0.19
C TYR A 21 -31.71 -6.14 0.12
N ARG A 22 -30.50 -6.16 0.70
CA ARG A 22 -29.72 -4.97 1.06
C ARG A 22 -28.66 -4.63 0.01
N LEU A 23 -29.10 -4.44 -1.24
CA LEU A 23 -28.19 -4.24 -2.38
C LEU A 23 -27.27 -3.02 -2.22
N TYR A 24 -27.71 -2.00 -1.49
CA TYR A 24 -26.92 -0.80 -1.20
C TYR A 24 -25.64 -1.08 -0.40
N ASN A 25 -25.58 -2.17 0.37
CA ASN A 25 -24.40 -2.58 1.12
C ASN A 25 -23.40 -3.40 0.28
N VAL A 26 -23.81 -3.92 -0.88
CA VAL A 26 -22.94 -4.72 -1.76
C VAL A 26 -21.96 -3.84 -2.52
N VAL A 27 -22.44 -2.73 -3.08
CA VAL A 27 -21.66 -1.85 -3.95
C VAL A 27 -20.37 -1.34 -3.27
N PRO A 28 -20.39 -0.85 -2.01
CA PRO A 28 -19.16 -0.44 -1.31
C PRO A 28 -18.14 -1.57 -1.15
N LYS A 29 -18.60 -2.81 -0.91
CA LYS A 29 -17.73 -3.98 -0.74
C LYS A 29 -17.07 -4.39 -2.05
N LEU A 30 -17.80 -4.30 -3.17
CA LEU A 30 -17.24 -4.49 -4.51
C LEU A 30 -16.13 -3.46 -4.80
N PHE A 31 -16.38 -2.18 -4.53
CA PHE A 31 -15.36 -1.14 -4.71
C PHE A 31 -14.13 -1.36 -3.83
N SER A 32 -14.34 -1.77 -2.58
CA SER A 32 -13.25 -2.12 -1.66
C SER A 32 -12.39 -3.26 -2.22
N PHE A 33 -12.99 -4.34 -2.72
CA PHE A 33 -12.25 -5.44 -3.34
C PHE A 33 -11.54 -5.01 -4.63
N ILE A 34 -12.16 -4.20 -5.48
CA ILE A 34 -11.52 -3.68 -6.71
C ILE A 34 -10.29 -2.84 -6.34
N ALA A 35 -10.39 -2.00 -5.29
CA ALA A 35 -9.26 -1.24 -4.78
C ALA A 35 -8.16 -2.16 -4.24
N ASP A 36 -8.50 -3.21 -3.48
CA ASP A 36 -7.55 -4.22 -3.02
C ASP A 36 -6.84 -4.91 -4.19
N LEU A 37 -7.58 -5.28 -5.23
CA LEU A 37 -7.03 -5.95 -6.40
C LEU A 37 -6.09 -5.05 -7.19
N THR A 38 -6.50 -3.81 -7.45
CA THR A 38 -5.79 -2.89 -8.35
C THR A 38 -4.66 -2.14 -7.65
N ASN A 39 -4.95 -1.50 -6.52
CA ASN A 39 -4.02 -0.61 -5.83
C ASN A 39 -3.04 -1.37 -4.93
N TRP A 40 -3.37 -2.60 -4.53
CA TRP A 40 -2.51 -3.39 -3.64
C TRP A 40 -2.02 -4.66 -4.31
N TYR A 41 -2.90 -5.59 -4.66
CA TYR A 41 -2.47 -6.90 -5.16
C TYR A 41 -1.64 -6.80 -6.45
N ILE A 42 -2.17 -6.19 -7.51
CA ILE A 42 -1.43 -6.07 -8.79
C ILE A 42 -0.13 -5.28 -8.57
N ARG A 43 -0.19 -4.20 -7.80
CA ARG A 43 0.95 -3.30 -7.57
C ARG A 43 2.10 -3.98 -6.82
N LEU A 44 1.80 -4.66 -5.71
CA LEU A 44 2.79 -5.38 -4.90
C LEU A 44 3.37 -6.61 -5.63
N ASN A 45 2.68 -7.14 -6.63
CA ASN A 45 3.09 -8.32 -7.38
C ASN A 45 3.67 -8.02 -8.77
N ARG A 46 3.92 -6.74 -9.12
CA ARG A 46 4.52 -6.37 -10.43
C ARG A 46 5.83 -7.10 -10.72
N ALA A 47 6.74 -7.24 -9.76
CA ALA A 47 7.98 -7.98 -10.02
C ALA A 47 7.71 -9.44 -10.47
N ARG A 48 6.64 -10.06 -9.95
CA ARG A 48 6.29 -11.45 -10.24
C ARG A 48 5.66 -11.63 -11.62
N PHE A 49 4.82 -10.70 -12.07
CA PHE A 49 4.22 -10.82 -13.41
C PHE A 49 5.23 -10.45 -14.52
N TRP A 50 6.19 -9.57 -14.24
CA TRP A 50 7.19 -9.11 -15.20
C TRP A 50 8.53 -9.87 -15.13
N SER A 51 8.64 -10.91 -14.29
CA SER A 51 9.85 -11.75 -14.23
C SER A 51 10.10 -12.45 -15.58
N GLU A 52 11.37 -12.62 -15.94
CA GLU A 52 11.74 -13.35 -17.16
C GLU A 52 11.33 -14.83 -17.10
N GLY A 53 11.01 -15.39 -18.26
CA GLY A 53 10.57 -16.79 -18.41
C GLY A 53 9.18 -17.09 -17.83
N VAL A 54 8.86 -18.38 -17.78
CA VAL A 54 7.62 -18.93 -17.20
C VAL A 54 8.00 -19.71 -15.94
N THR A 55 8.11 -19.00 -14.81
CA THR A 55 8.46 -19.60 -13.52
C THR A 55 7.20 -20.07 -12.77
N ALA A 56 7.36 -21.01 -11.84
CA ALA A 56 6.26 -21.45 -10.97
C ALA A 56 5.63 -20.28 -10.19
N ASP A 57 6.44 -19.31 -9.76
CA ASP A 57 5.96 -18.12 -9.06
C ASP A 57 5.11 -17.22 -9.96
N LYS A 58 5.54 -17.00 -11.21
CA LYS A 58 4.79 -16.25 -12.21
C LYS A 58 3.46 -16.92 -12.54
N ILE A 59 3.47 -18.25 -12.73
CA ILE A 59 2.25 -19.03 -12.92
C ILE A 59 1.30 -18.82 -11.73
N ALA A 60 1.80 -18.97 -10.49
CA ALA A 60 0.97 -18.77 -9.30
C ALA A 60 0.37 -17.35 -9.21
N ALA A 61 1.14 -16.32 -9.56
CA ALA A 61 0.67 -14.94 -9.59
C ALA A 61 -0.46 -14.74 -10.62
N TYR A 62 -0.27 -15.22 -11.85
CA TYR A 62 -1.26 -15.13 -12.94
C TYR A 62 -2.49 -15.98 -12.67
N SER A 63 -2.35 -17.23 -12.19
CA SER A 63 -3.49 -18.08 -11.82
C SER A 63 -4.34 -17.43 -10.72
N THR A 64 -3.69 -16.85 -9.70
CA THR A 64 -4.39 -16.12 -8.63
C THR A 64 -5.15 -14.90 -9.17
N LEU A 65 -4.51 -14.11 -10.05
CA LEU A 65 -5.13 -12.95 -10.67
C LEU A 65 -6.31 -13.36 -11.57
N HIS A 66 -6.13 -14.41 -12.36
CA HIS A 66 -7.16 -14.98 -13.22
C HIS A 66 -8.39 -15.37 -12.40
N THR A 67 -8.22 -16.18 -11.35
CA THR A 67 -9.33 -16.58 -10.46
C THR A 67 -10.02 -15.36 -9.85
N ALA A 68 -9.27 -14.38 -9.34
CA ALA A 68 -9.84 -13.19 -8.74
C ALA A 68 -10.69 -12.36 -9.72
N VAL A 69 -10.18 -12.12 -10.93
CA VAL A 69 -10.89 -11.33 -11.95
C VAL A 69 -12.07 -12.11 -12.53
N TYR A 70 -11.90 -13.41 -12.76
CA TYR A 70 -12.98 -14.27 -13.27
C TYR A 70 -14.14 -14.33 -12.27
N GLU A 71 -13.90 -14.73 -11.02
CA GLU A 71 -14.97 -14.83 -10.02
C GLU A 71 -15.58 -13.46 -9.69
N LEU A 72 -14.79 -12.39 -9.67
CA LEU A 72 -15.32 -11.03 -9.55
C LEU A 72 -16.28 -10.70 -10.70
N SER A 73 -15.95 -11.08 -11.95
CA SER A 73 -16.84 -10.86 -13.09
C SER A 73 -18.17 -11.60 -12.93
N VAL A 74 -18.17 -12.83 -12.42
CA VAL A 74 -19.41 -13.57 -12.14
C VAL A 74 -20.20 -12.93 -11.00
N ALA A 75 -19.52 -12.55 -9.91
CA ALA A 75 -20.16 -11.89 -8.76
C ALA A 75 -20.76 -10.51 -9.13
N MET A 76 -20.12 -9.78 -10.04
CA MET A 76 -20.56 -8.46 -10.52
C MET A 76 -21.69 -8.52 -11.54
N ALA A 77 -22.01 -9.68 -12.13
CA ALA A 77 -22.98 -9.80 -13.21
C ALA A 77 -24.35 -9.16 -12.92
N PRO A 78 -24.95 -9.28 -11.70
CA PRO A 78 -26.22 -8.62 -11.38
C PRO A 78 -26.12 -7.08 -11.24
N PHE A 79 -24.92 -6.53 -11.04
CA PHE A 79 -24.69 -5.11 -10.73
C PHE A 79 -24.12 -4.32 -11.90
N ALA A 80 -23.26 -4.96 -12.70
CA ALA A 80 -22.60 -4.38 -13.87
C ALA A 80 -22.62 -5.37 -15.04
N PRO A 81 -23.80 -5.63 -15.63
CA PRO A 81 -24.02 -6.79 -16.50
C PRO A 81 -23.18 -6.76 -17.79
N PHE A 82 -23.07 -5.61 -18.43
CA PHE A 82 -22.29 -5.47 -19.67
C PHE A 82 -20.79 -5.56 -19.43
N LEU A 83 -20.29 -4.97 -18.34
CA LEU A 83 -18.88 -5.04 -17.99
C LEU A 83 -18.48 -6.46 -17.61
N SER A 84 -19.33 -7.13 -16.82
CA SER A 84 -19.12 -8.51 -16.39
C SER A 84 -19.10 -9.47 -17.57
N GLU A 85 -20.05 -9.31 -18.51
CA GLU A 85 -20.09 -10.09 -19.76
C GLU A 85 -18.83 -9.85 -20.59
N HIS A 86 -18.42 -8.60 -20.75
CA HIS A 86 -17.22 -8.27 -21.52
C HIS A 86 -15.96 -8.92 -20.94
N ILE A 87 -15.76 -8.83 -19.62
CA ILE A 87 -14.60 -9.44 -18.94
C ILE A 87 -14.65 -10.96 -19.06
N TYR A 88 -15.80 -11.57 -18.77
CA TYR A 88 -16.00 -13.02 -18.85
C TYR A 88 -15.67 -13.58 -20.24
N LEU A 89 -16.25 -12.99 -21.29
CA LEU A 89 -16.00 -13.40 -22.67
C LEU A 89 -14.55 -13.16 -23.11
N SER A 90 -13.86 -12.17 -22.52
CA SER A 90 -12.46 -11.90 -22.82
C SER A 90 -11.53 -13.04 -22.38
N PHE A 91 -11.85 -13.74 -21.28
CA PHE A 91 -11.07 -14.92 -20.87
C PHE A 91 -11.11 -16.03 -21.91
N ALA A 92 -12.31 -16.36 -22.41
CA ALA A 92 -12.47 -17.38 -23.45
C ALA A 92 -11.69 -17.01 -24.72
N ARG A 93 -11.75 -15.73 -25.14
CA ARG A 93 -10.97 -15.22 -26.28
C ARG A 93 -9.45 -15.31 -26.05
N LEU A 94 -8.97 -15.03 -24.84
CA LEU A 94 -7.55 -15.12 -24.49
C LEU A 94 -7.05 -16.57 -24.49
N ALA A 95 -7.91 -17.53 -24.17
CA ALA A 95 -7.62 -18.96 -24.20
C ALA A 95 -7.78 -19.59 -25.59
N ASP A 96 -8.27 -18.85 -26.59
CA ASP A 96 -8.70 -19.38 -27.89
C ASP A 96 -9.76 -20.49 -27.77
N GLU A 97 -10.67 -20.31 -26.81
CA GLU A 97 -11.74 -21.26 -26.47
C GLU A 97 -13.13 -20.62 -26.59
N ALA A 98 -14.15 -21.46 -26.71
CA ALA A 98 -15.53 -21.01 -26.62
C ALA A 98 -15.94 -20.82 -25.13
N PRO A 99 -16.62 -19.72 -24.78
CA PRO A 99 -17.06 -19.49 -23.41
C PRO A 99 -18.06 -20.57 -22.99
N THR A 100 -17.83 -21.16 -21.82
CA THR A 100 -18.69 -22.21 -21.27
C THR A 100 -19.00 -21.92 -19.80
N PRO A 101 -20.23 -21.47 -19.46
CA PRO A 101 -21.38 -21.15 -20.32
C PRO A 101 -21.17 -20.01 -21.32
N LEU A 102 -22.08 -19.85 -22.31
CA LEU A 102 -21.96 -18.84 -23.38
C LEU A 102 -21.99 -17.38 -22.89
N SER A 103 -22.47 -17.13 -21.68
CA SER A 103 -22.58 -15.79 -21.09
C SER A 103 -22.37 -15.90 -19.58
N VAL A 104 -21.84 -14.83 -18.97
CA VAL A 104 -21.67 -14.76 -17.50
C VAL A 104 -23.02 -14.90 -16.79
N HIS A 105 -24.10 -14.45 -17.43
CA HIS A 105 -25.47 -14.50 -16.89
C HIS A 105 -26.08 -15.90 -16.86
N LEU A 106 -25.40 -16.88 -17.47
CA LEU A 106 -25.76 -18.30 -17.42
C LEU A 106 -24.90 -19.09 -16.42
N CYS A 107 -23.95 -18.44 -15.74
CA CYS A 107 -23.12 -19.07 -14.72
C CYS A 107 -23.91 -19.25 -13.42
N THR A 108 -23.54 -20.29 -12.65
CA THR A 108 -23.96 -20.40 -11.25
C THR A 108 -23.36 -19.23 -10.47
N TYR A 109 -24.17 -18.59 -9.63
CA TYR A 109 -23.70 -17.49 -8.80
C TYR A 109 -22.62 -17.97 -7.82
N PRO A 110 -21.49 -17.25 -7.67
CA PRO A 110 -20.36 -17.76 -6.92
C PRO A 110 -20.64 -17.73 -5.42
N GLU A 111 -20.34 -18.84 -4.74
CA GLU A 111 -20.46 -18.97 -3.28
C GLU A 111 -19.08 -18.91 -2.62
N ALA A 112 -19.04 -18.43 -1.37
CA ALA A 112 -17.81 -18.38 -0.59
C ALA A 112 -17.37 -19.79 -0.19
N GLU A 113 -16.07 -20.05 -0.28
CA GLU A 113 -15.45 -21.29 0.18
C GLU A 113 -14.69 -21.01 1.50
N PRO A 114 -15.22 -21.42 2.67
CA PRO A 114 -14.63 -21.05 3.97
C PRO A 114 -13.20 -21.55 4.17
N SER A 115 -12.81 -22.65 3.53
CA SER A 115 -11.46 -23.23 3.56
C SER A 115 -10.39 -22.29 2.99
N LEU A 116 -10.77 -21.41 2.05
CA LEU A 116 -9.87 -20.46 1.39
C LEU A 116 -9.82 -19.11 2.11
N ARG A 117 -10.68 -18.89 3.12
CA ARG A 117 -10.71 -17.67 3.93
C ARG A 117 -9.67 -17.75 5.05
N GLN A 118 -8.85 -16.71 5.15
CA GLN A 118 -7.75 -16.54 6.09
C GLN A 118 -7.89 -15.16 6.77
N PRO A 119 -8.80 -15.00 7.75
CA PRO A 119 -9.09 -13.70 8.37
C PRO A 119 -7.86 -13.01 8.96
N LEU A 120 -6.98 -13.78 9.64
CA LEU A 120 -5.75 -13.23 10.22
C LEU A 120 -4.82 -12.63 9.15
N LEU A 121 -4.74 -13.24 7.95
CA LEU A 121 -3.98 -12.70 6.83
C LEU A 121 -4.64 -11.43 6.26
N GLU A 122 -5.97 -11.40 6.18
CA GLU A 122 -6.68 -10.19 5.74
C GLU A 122 -6.43 -9.03 6.68
N ASP A 123 -6.49 -9.28 7.99
CA ASP A 123 -6.25 -8.28 9.02
C ASP A 123 -4.79 -7.81 9.03
N ALA A 124 -3.83 -8.73 8.88
CA ALA A 124 -2.41 -8.40 8.77
C ALA A 124 -2.12 -7.49 7.57
N VAL A 125 -2.66 -7.82 6.39
CA VAL A 125 -2.49 -6.99 5.18
C VAL A 125 -3.19 -5.64 5.35
N SER A 126 -4.39 -5.60 5.93
CA SER A 126 -5.09 -4.34 6.23
C SER A 126 -4.24 -3.43 7.11
N ARG A 127 -3.64 -3.96 8.18
CA ARG A 127 -2.73 -3.19 9.04
C ARG A 127 -1.47 -2.73 8.31
N MET A 128 -0.87 -3.58 7.49
CA MET A 128 0.26 -3.19 6.64
C MET A 128 -0.11 -2.04 5.70
N GLN A 129 -1.30 -2.07 5.07
CA GLN A 129 -1.79 -0.98 4.23
C GLN A 129 -1.91 0.33 5.03
N GLN A 130 -2.44 0.26 6.27
CA GLN A 130 -2.54 1.41 7.16
C GLN A 130 -1.17 2.01 7.54
N VAL A 131 -0.16 1.17 7.80
CA VAL A 131 1.23 1.62 8.01
C VAL A 131 1.77 2.35 6.78
N ILE A 132 1.54 1.81 5.58
CA ILE A 132 1.99 2.41 4.32
C ILE A 132 1.31 3.76 4.07
N GLU A 133 0.01 3.85 4.31
CA GLU A 133 -0.76 5.10 4.17
C GLU A 133 -0.25 6.19 5.13
N LEU A 134 -0.02 5.83 6.41
CA LEU A 134 0.55 6.74 7.41
C LEU A 134 1.97 7.21 6.99
N GLY A 135 2.81 6.30 6.53
CA GLY A 135 4.19 6.62 6.13
C GLY A 135 4.23 7.54 4.90
N ARG A 136 3.36 7.30 3.92
CA ARG A 136 3.23 8.16 2.73
C ARG A 136 2.72 9.55 3.09
N SER A 137 1.67 9.63 3.90
CA SER A 137 1.14 10.90 4.38
C SER A 137 2.19 11.70 5.16
N LYS A 138 2.98 11.02 6.01
CA LYS A 138 4.10 11.64 6.72
C LYS A 138 5.13 12.21 5.76
N ARG A 139 5.60 11.42 4.79
CA ARG A 139 6.56 11.84 3.75
C ARG A 139 6.07 13.05 2.97
N GLU A 140 4.81 13.06 2.55
CA GLU A 140 4.19 14.18 1.85
C GLU A 140 4.18 15.45 2.70
N ARG A 141 3.79 15.34 3.98
CA ARG A 141 3.78 16.46 4.93
C ARG A 141 5.17 17.08 5.13
N VAL A 142 6.22 16.26 5.19
CA VAL A 142 7.61 16.73 5.32
C VAL A 142 8.30 16.97 3.98
N LYS A 143 7.59 16.81 2.86
CA LYS A 143 8.05 17.01 1.47
C LYS A 143 9.27 16.14 1.08
N ILE A 144 9.35 14.91 1.59
CA ILE A 144 10.38 13.94 1.20
C ILE A 144 9.82 13.01 0.13
N ASN A 145 10.41 13.02 -1.07
CA ASN A 145 10.04 12.17 -2.20
C ASN A 145 10.27 10.68 -1.87
N LEU A 146 9.35 9.81 -2.31
CA LEU A 146 9.45 8.34 -2.16
C LEU A 146 10.72 7.73 -2.76
N ARG A 147 11.39 8.40 -3.70
CA ARG A 147 12.67 7.93 -4.25
C ARG A 147 13.84 8.13 -3.30
N THR A 148 13.76 9.11 -2.40
CA THR A 148 14.75 9.26 -1.32
C THR A 148 14.50 8.20 -0.25
N PRO A 149 15.47 7.30 0.00
CA PRO A 149 15.36 6.32 1.08
C PRO A 149 15.35 7.01 2.44
N LEU A 150 14.71 6.37 3.42
CA LEU A 150 14.81 6.75 4.82
C LEU A 150 15.46 5.62 5.62
N ARG A 151 16.12 5.97 6.73
CA ARG A 151 16.87 5.00 7.54
C ARG A 151 15.93 3.99 8.18
N THR A 152 14.95 4.48 8.94
CA THR A 152 14.18 3.62 9.85
C THR A 152 12.71 4.01 9.86
N LEU A 153 11.85 2.99 9.83
CA LEU A 153 10.44 3.06 10.22
C LEU A 153 10.27 2.29 11.53
N THR A 154 9.70 2.90 12.56
CA THR A 154 9.31 2.22 13.80
C THR A 154 7.80 2.04 13.81
N ILE A 155 7.33 0.80 13.95
CA ILE A 155 5.90 0.46 14.06
C ILE A 155 5.61 0.18 15.52
N ILE A 156 4.63 0.91 16.06
CA ILE A 156 4.37 0.98 17.49
C ILE A 156 2.94 0.48 17.74
N HIS A 157 2.84 -0.59 18.52
CA HIS A 157 1.57 -1.16 18.97
C HIS A 157 1.79 -2.07 20.18
N ARG A 158 0.93 -1.97 21.21
CA ARG A 158 1.06 -2.75 22.44
C ARG A 158 0.96 -4.27 22.25
N ASP A 159 0.12 -4.69 21.31
CA ASP A 159 -0.10 -6.10 21.00
C ASP A 159 1.08 -6.63 20.17
N ALA A 160 1.92 -7.45 20.82
CA ALA A 160 3.07 -8.08 20.19
C ALA A 160 2.67 -9.09 19.09
N GLY A 161 1.52 -9.76 19.20
CA GLY A 161 1.03 -10.68 18.17
C GLY A 161 0.72 -9.94 16.88
N LEU A 162 0.07 -8.77 17.00
CA LEU A 162 -0.19 -7.87 15.88
C LEU A 162 1.11 -7.38 15.22
N LEU A 163 2.13 -7.04 16.00
CA LEU A 163 3.43 -6.63 15.45
C LEU A 163 4.11 -7.78 14.68
N GLU A 164 4.06 -9.01 15.19
CA GLU A 164 4.63 -10.17 14.50
C GLU A 164 3.89 -10.49 13.19
N GLU A 165 2.57 -10.30 13.14
CA GLU A 165 1.81 -10.41 11.89
C GLU A 165 2.25 -9.36 10.86
N ILE A 166 2.40 -8.10 11.26
CA ILE A 166 2.89 -7.04 10.36
C ILE A 166 4.33 -7.34 9.90
N LYS A 167 5.16 -7.85 10.81
CA LYS A 167 6.56 -8.20 10.53
C LYS A 167 6.71 -9.29 9.48
N SER A 168 5.77 -10.22 9.40
CA SER A 168 5.71 -11.20 8.30
C SER A 168 5.57 -10.56 6.91
N LEU A 169 5.12 -9.30 6.85
CA LEU A 169 4.92 -8.50 5.64
C LEU A 169 5.95 -7.35 5.49
N GLU A 170 7.03 -7.36 6.27
CA GLU A 170 8.03 -6.28 6.33
C GLU A 170 8.62 -5.93 4.96
N SER A 171 8.85 -6.92 4.09
CA SER A 171 9.43 -6.69 2.77
C SER A 171 8.59 -5.72 1.93
N TYR A 172 7.26 -5.81 2.02
CA TYR A 172 6.36 -4.87 1.37
C TYR A 172 6.49 -3.49 1.99
N LEU A 173 6.54 -3.37 3.31
CA LEU A 173 6.72 -2.07 3.99
C LEU A 173 8.02 -1.37 3.55
N LYS A 174 9.14 -2.12 3.49
CA LYS A 174 10.43 -1.60 3.06
C LYS A 174 10.40 -1.09 1.63
N ALA A 175 9.82 -1.88 0.72
CA ALA A 175 9.69 -1.49 -0.69
C ALA A 175 8.76 -0.29 -0.88
N GLU A 176 7.64 -0.27 -0.15
CA GLU A 176 6.55 0.69 -0.33
C GLU A 176 6.81 2.05 0.30
N LEU A 177 7.53 2.08 1.41
CA LEU A 177 7.94 3.30 2.10
C LEU A 177 9.39 3.67 1.84
N ASN A 178 10.12 2.86 1.09
CA ASN A 178 11.54 3.02 0.78
C ASN A 178 12.36 3.30 2.06
N VAL A 179 12.34 2.33 2.97
CA VAL A 179 13.03 2.39 4.26
C VAL A 179 14.07 1.27 4.38
N LYS A 180 15.25 1.58 4.93
CA LYS A 180 16.33 0.60 5.07
C LYS A 180 16.06 -0.42 6.19
N GLU A 181 15.46 0.02 7.29
CA GLU A 181 15.16 -0.78 8.48
C GLU A 181 13.71 -0.58 8.94
N VAL A 182 13.07 -1.65 9.43
CA VAL A 182 11.79 -1.58 10.16
C VAL A 182 12.01 -2.07 11.59
N ARG A 183 11.58 -1.29 12.57
CA ARG A 183 11.61 -1.60 14.00
C ARG A 183 10.21 -1.77 14.53
N TYR A 184 10.06 -2.53 15.61
CA TYR A 184 8.78 -2.83 16.23
C TYR A 184 8.87 -2.54 17.73
N GLU A 185 7.93 -1.77 18.26
CA GLU A 185 7.93 -1.32 19.65
C GLU A 185 6.55 -1.51 20.28
N THR A 186 6.53 -2.05 21.50
CA THR A 186 5.29 -2.28 22.27
C THR A 186 5.00 -1.19 23.28
N ASP A 187 6.00 -0.41 23.68
CA ASP A 187 5.85 0.72 24.61
C ASP A 187 5.23 1.93 23.89
N GLU A 188 3.90 1.88 23.69
CA GLU A 188 3.11 3.00 23.14
C GLU A 188 3.29 4.28 23.97
N ALA A 189 3.40 4.15 25.30
CA ALA A 189 3.46 5.27 26.22
C ALA A 189 4.72 6.14 26.01
N ARG A 190 5.78 5.59 25.41
CA ARG A 190 6.96 6.38 25.02
C ARG A 190 6.68 7.37 23.90
N TYR A 191 5.75 7.06 23.00
CA TYR A 191 5.53 7.81 21.75
C TYR A 191 4.19 8.53 21.69
N ILE A 192 3.17 8.02 22.40
CA ILE A 192 1.77 8.38 22.21
C ILE A 192 1.13 8.74 23.56
N ALA A 193 0.32 9.79 23.55
CA ALA A 193 -0.64 10.09 24.60
C ALA A 193 -2.04 9.62 24.16
N LEU A 194 -2.67 8.78 24.99
CA LEU A 194 -4.06 8.37 24.79
C LEU A 194 -4.99 9.37 25.47
N TYR A 195 -6.08 9.73 24.79
CA TYR A 195 -7.16 10.49 25.40
C TYR A 195 -8.52 10.04 24.85
N ALA A 196 -9.54 10.12 25.69
CA ALA A 196 -10.90 9.75 25.34
C ALA A 196 -11.78 10.99 25.12
N ARG A 197 -12.70 10.92 24.17
CA ARG A 197 -13.76 11.91 23.99
C ARG A 197 -15.12 11.22 23.87
N PRO A 198 -16.19 11.82 24.41
CA PRO A 198 -17.52 11.27 24.26
C PRO A 198 -18.04 11.40 22.82
N ASN A 199 -18.79 10.40 22.38
CA ASN A 199 -19.61 10.45 21.18
C ASN A 199 -20.86 11.30 21.46
N PHE A 200 -20.74 12.62 21.26
CA PHE A 200 -21.80 13.59 21.59
C PHE A 200 -23.19 13.25 20.99
N PRO A 201 -23.32 12.84 19.71
CA PRO A 201 -24.60 12.41 19.14
C PRO A 201 -25.29 11.25 19.87
N VAL A 202 -24.52 10.27 20.35
CA VAL A 202 -25.05 9.07 21.03
C VAL A 202 -25.33 9.39 22.49
N LEU A 203 -24.30 9.84 23.21
CA LEU A 203 -24.40 10.10 24.64
C LEU A 203 -25.28 11.30 24.98
N GLY A 204 -25.40 12.29 24.09
CA GLY A 204 -26.32 13.42 24.28
C GLY A 204 -27.79 12.97 24.36
N LYS A 205 -28.18 11.97 23.56
CA LYS A 205 -29.54 11.40 23.61
C LYS A 205 -29.77 10.54 24.85
N ARG A 206 -28.74 9.81 25.30
CA ARG A 206 -28.82 8.91 26.46
C ARG A 206 -28.75 9.64 27.80
N LEU A 207 -27.81 10.57 27.96
CA LEU A 207 -27.50 11.23 29.24
C LEU A 207 -28.18 12.60 29.42
N GLY A 208 -28.60 13.26 28.33
CA GLY A 208 -29.27 14.54 28.38
C GLY A 208 -28.51 15.58 29.22
N ARG A 209 -29.11 16.05 30.32
CA ARG A 209 -28.50 17.06 31.22
C ARG A 209 -27.22 16.58 31.91
N ARG A 210 -27.05 15.26 32.10
CA ARG A 210 -25.85 14.65 32.71
C ARG A 210 -24.66 14.62 31.75
N MET A 211 -24.85 14.97 30.47
CA MET A 211 -23.77 14.92 29.47
C MET A 211 -22.54 15.76 29.86
N LYS A 212 -22.75 16.96 30.41
CA LYS A 212 -21.64 17.83 30.84
C LYS A 212 -20.81 17.21 31.96
N GLU A 213 -21.46 16.46 32.85
CA GLU A 213 -20.80 15.78 33.96
C GLU A 213 -19.92 14.63 33.45
N PHE A 214 -20.47 13.76 32.60
CA PHE A 214 -19.74 12.62 32.05
C PHE A 214 -18.70 13.02 31.00
N GLN A 215 -18.89 14.13 30.29
CA GLN A 215 -17.87 14.66 29.38
C GLN A 215 -16.54 14.91 30.10
N GLY A 216 -16.58 15.53 31.29
CA GLY A 216 -15.38 15.79 32.08
C GLY A 216 -14.74 14.50 32.58
N LYS A 217 -15.53 13.54 33.05
CA LYS A 217 -15.04 12.24 33.54
C LYS A 217 -14.42 11.39 32.43
N ILE A 218 -15.05 11.35 31.25
CA ILE A 218 -14.52 10.64 30.08
C ILE A 218 -13.20 11.28 29.62
N ALA A 219 -13.12 12.61 29.58
CA ALA A 219 -11.89 13.31 29.21
C ALA A 219 -10.75 13.16 30.25
N ALA A 220 -11.09 12.83 31.50
CA ALA A 220 -10.15 12.64 32.60
C ALA A 220 -9.74 11.17 32.83
N LEU A 221 -10.19 10.24 31.97
CA LEU A 221 -9.70 8.87 32.03
C LEU A 221 -8.18 8.86 31.83
N ASP A 222 -7.48 8.22 32.75
CA ASP A 222 -6.04 8.01 32.63
C ASP A 222 -5.74 6.96 31.54
N PRO A 223 -4.47 6.86 31.09
CA PRO A 223 -4.10 5.88 30.07
C PRO A 223 -4.50 4.45 30.46
N ASP A 224 -4.24 4.01 31.69
CA ASP A 224 -4.56 2.65 32.15
C ASP A 224 -6.06 2.32 32.05
N ALA A 225 -6.93 3.28 32.38
CA ALA A 225 -8.38 3.14 32.26
C ALA A 225 -8.84 3.15 30.80
N ILE A 226 -8.22 3.96 29.93
CA ILE A 226 -8.47 3.94 28.48
C ILE A 226 -8.03 2.60 27.89
N GLU A 227 -6.93 2.04 28.36
CA GLU A 227 -6.42 0.74 27.92
C GLU A 227 -7.34 -0.40 28.36
N ALA A 228 -7.76 -0.40 29.62
CA ALA A 228 -8.74 -1.37 30.13
C ALA A 228 -10.07 -1.28 29.36
N PHE A 229 -10.53 -0.07 29.04
CA PHE A 229 -11.70 0.15 28.21
C PHE A 229 -11.54 -0.49 26.81
N GLN A 230 -10.39 -0.30 26.16
CA GLN A 230 -10.13 -0.88 24.84
C GLN A 230 -10.06 -2.41 24.87
N ALA A 231 -9.54 -3.00 25.96
CA ALA A 231 -9.44 -4.45 26.11
C ALA A 231 -10.78 -5.12 26.47
N CYS A 232 -11.54 -4.51 27.39
CA CYS A 232 -12.82 -5.06 27.87
C CYS A 232 -14.02 -4.67 26.99
N GLY A 233 -13.86 -3.70 26.09
CA GLY A 233 -14.92 -3.15 25.25
C GLY A 233 -15.94 -2.26 25.99
N SER A 234 -15.79 -2.13 27.30
CA SER A 234 -16.64 -1.26 28.13
C SER A 234 -15.90 -0.77 29.37
N VAL A 235 -16.36 0.37 29.91
CA VAL A 235 -15.84 0.98 31.13
C VAL A 235 -16.99 1.51 31.97
N VAL A 236 -16.88 1.35 33.29
CA VAL A 236 -17.85 1.89 34.24
C VAL A 236 -17.31 3.18 34.81
N ILE A 237 -18.03 4.29 34.60
CA ILE A 237 -17.70 5.60 35.15
C ILE A 237 -18.89 6.02 36.01
N ASP A 238 -18.70 6.21 37.31
CA ASP A 238 -19.74 6.61 38.28
C ASP A 238 -21.05 5.82 38.16
N GLY A 239 -20.93 4.51 38.02
CA GLY A 239 -22.07 3.58 37.97
C GLY A 239 -22.78 3.49 36.62
N GLU A 240 -22.33 4.23 35.60
CA GLU A 240 -22.81 4.12 34.22
C GLU A 240 -21.80 3.34 33.37
N THR A 241 -22.30 2.42 32.54
CA THR A 241 -21.47 1.66 31.60
C THR A 241 -21.39 2.38 30.26
N PHE A 242 -20.17 2.50 29.75
CA PHE A 242 -19.88 3.08 28.43
C PHE A 242 -19.20 2.04 27.56
N ASP A 243 -19.58 1.98 26.29
CA ASP A 243 -18.99 1.09 25.28
C ASP A 243 -18.29 1.89 24.15
N GLY A 244 -17.85 1.18 23.12
CA GLY A 244 -17.19 1.76 21.95
C GLY A 244 -18.07 2.68 21.09
N ASP A 245 -19.39 2.58 21.20
CA ASP A 245 -20.31 3.50 20.51
C ASP A 245 -20.46 4.81 21.31
N ASP A 246 -20.24 4.76 22.63
CA ASP A 246 -20.32 5.90 23.52
C ASP A 246 -19.03 6.73 23.59
N ILE A 247 -17.87 6.10 23.57
CA ILE A 247 -16.56 6.75 23.78
C ILE A 247 -15.63 6.49 22.61
N HIS A 248 -15.04 7.57 22.09
CA HIS A 248 -14.00 7.51 21.08
C HIS A 248 -12.63 7.74 21.73
N VAL A 249 -11.73 6.77 21.53
CA VAL A 249 -10.32 6.88 21.95
C VAL A 249 -9.50 7.44 20.81
N PHE A 250 -8.66 8.42 21.14
CA PHE A 250 -7.75 9.07 20.23
C PHE A 250 -6.31 8.86 20.68
N ARG A 251 -5.39 8.95 19.71
CA ARG A 251 -3.95 8.84 19.87
C ARG A 251 -3.32 10.12 19.37
N GLU A 252 -2.51 10.77 20.21
CA GLU A 252 -1.73 11.96 19.83
C GLU A 252 -0.25 11.70 20.10
N ALA A 253 0.61 12.15 19.18
CA ALA A 253 2.04 12.03 19.34
C ALA A 253 2.51 12.89 20.53
N LYS A 254 3.40 12.36 21.35
CA LYS A 254 4.04 13.16 22.41
C LYS A 254 4.93 14.24 21.80
N GLU A 255 5.06 15.36 22.51
CA GLU A 255 5.99 16.42 22.09
C GLU A 255 7.41 15.87 21.90
N GLY A 256 8.03 16.21 20.77
CA GLY A 256 9.37 15.78 20.42
C GLY A 256 9.46 14.43 19.69
N THR A 257 8.34 13.72 19.48
CA THR A 257 8.32 12.53 18.60
C THR A 257 7.80 12.90 17.22
N GLU A 258 8.30 12.21 16.19
CA GLU A 258 7.81 12.40 14.81
C GLU A 258 6.66 11.45 14.47
N THR A 259 6.04 10.87 15.50
CA THR A 259 5.02 9.83 15.43
C THR A 259 3.73 10.30 14.74
N VAL A 260 3.13 9.43 13.96
CA VAL A 260 1.78 9.58 13.42
C VAL A 260 0.97 8.33 13.75
N SER A 261 -0.30 8.52 14.07
CA SER A 261 -1.16 7.45 14.57
C SER A 261 -2.51 7.47 13.87
N ASN A 262 -3.11 6.30 13.74
CA ASN A 262 -4.53 6.17 13.46
C ASN A 262 -5.19 5.24 14.48
N ARG A 263 -6.41 4.78 14.19
CA ARG A 263 -7.14 3.87 15.10
C ARG A 263 -6.50 2.48 15.22
N PHE A 264 -5.67 2.06 14.28
CA PHE A 264 -5.14 0.71 14.15
C PHE A 264 -3.69 0.57 14.59
N VAL A 265 -2.85 1.57 14.31
CA VAL A 265 -1.40 1.49 14.53
C VAL A 265 -0.79 2.89 14.64
N SER A 266 0.40 2.96 15.23
CA SER A 266 1.21 4.17 15.23
C SER A 266 2.56 3.88 14.58
N ILE A 267 3.11 4.88 13.92
CA ILE A 267 4.43 4.78 13.30
C ILE A 267 5.27 6.00 13.60
N GLU A 268 6.57 5.81 13.69
CA GLU A 268 7.55 6.88 13.66
C GLU A 268 8.48 6.67 12.46
N LEU A 269 8.67 7.71 11.66
CA LEU A 269 9.49 7.65 10.47
C LEU A 269 10.70 8.59 10.64
N ASP A 270 11.92 8.05 10.60
CA ASP A 270 13.13 8.86 10.70
C ASP A 270 13.32 9.67 9.41
N CYS A 271 12.97 10.96 9.48
CA CYS A 271 13.00 11.88 8.35
C CYS A 271 14.32 12.65 8.25
N ARG A 272 15.33 12.33 9.07
CA ARG A 272 16.65 12.96 8.98
C ARG A 272 17.38 12.42 7.77
N LEU A 273 17.74 13.32 6.86
CA LEU A 273 18.46 12.99 5.64
C LEU A 273 19.95 13.26 5.85
N ASP A 274 20.78 12.27 5.56
CA ASP A 274 22.22 12.39 5.45
C ASP A 274 22.66 12.35 3.97
N ASP A 275 23.91 12.68 3.70
CA ASP A 275 24.45 12.78 2.34
C ASP A 275 24.43 11.44 1.59
N GLU A 276 24.43 10.31 2.30
CA GLU A 276 24.28 8.98 1.68
C GLU A 276 22.85 8.78 1.16
N LEU A 277 21.83 9.07 1.99
CA LEU A 277 20.43 8.94 1.59
C LEU A 277 20.07 9.93 0.47
N LEU A 278 20.59 11.15 0.52
CA LEU A 278 20.37 12.15 -0.52
C LEU A 278 20.95 11.68 -1.86
N ARG A 279 22.19 11.21 -1.89
CA ARG A 279 22.81 10.67 -3.12
C ARG A 279 22.09 9.43 -3.66
N GLU A 280 21.66 8.52 -2.80
CA GLU A 280 20.87 7.36 -3.22
C GLU A 280 19.51 7.80 -3.80
N GLY A 281 18.89 8.84 -3.23
CA GLY A 281 17.68 9.46 -3.75
C GLY A 281 17.87 10.05 -5.14
N VAL A 282 18.97 10.80 -5.35
CA VAL A 282 19.34 11.36 -6.66
C VAL A 282 19.58 10.24 -7.67
N ALA A 283 20.32 9.19 -7.32
CA ALA A 283 20.55 8.04 -8.20
C ALA A 283 19.25 7.39 -8.68
N ARG A 284 18.25 7.25 -7.80
CA ARG A 284 16.91 6.73 -8.17
C ARG A 284 16.11 7.69 -9.05
N GLU A 285 16.27 9.00 -8.87
CA GLU A 285 15.71 9.97 -9.81
C GLU A 285 16.38 9.83 -11.19
N VAL A 286 17.71 9.68 -11.26
CA VAL A 286 18.43 9.42 -12.52
C VAL A 286 17.88 8.18 -13.24
N VAL A 287 17.74 7.05 -12.53
CA VAL A 287 17.10 5.84 -13.08
C VAL A 287 15.71 6.16 -13.65
N ASN A 288 14.91 6.94 -12.93
CA ASN A 288 13.58 7.31 -13.37
C ASN A 288 13.60 8.14 -14.67
N ARG A 289 14.53 9.09 -14.80
CA ARG A 289 14.67 9.93 -16.00
C ARG A 289 15.11 9.11 -17.20
N ILE A 290 16.11 8.25 -17.02
CA ILE A 290 16.60 7.35 -18.06
C ILE A 290 15.48 6.39 -18.51
N GLN A 291 14.77 5.74 -17.58
CA GLN A 291 13.70 4.79 -17.93
C GLN A 291 12.51 5.46 -18.63
N ARG A 292 12.16 6.69 -18.25
CA ARG A 292 11.16 7.48 -18.99
C ARG A 292 11.64 7.78 -20.40
N ALA A 293 12.86 8.28 -20.54
CA ALA A 293 13.43 8.59 -21.86
C ALA A 293 13.52 7.35 -22.76
N ARG A 294 13.86 6.17 -22.22
CA ARG A 294 13.85 4.89 -22.96
C ARG A 294 12.47 4.59 -23.53
N LYS A 295 11.43 4.74 -22.70
CA LYS A 295 10.04 4.51 -23.12
C LYS A 295 9.60 5.53 -24.18
N ASP A 296 9.93 6.80 -23.99
CA ASP A 296 9.55 7.88 -24.90
C ASP A 296 10.28 7.77 -26.25
N SER A 297 11.49 7.20 -26.24
CA SER A 297 12.28 6.88 -27.44
C SER A 297 11.88 5.57 -28.12
N GLY A 298 10.89 4.84 -27.59
CA GLY A 298 10.39 3.60 -28.17
C GLY A 298 11.31 2.39 -28.03
N PHE A 299 12.26 2.40 -27.08
CA PHE A 299 13.19 1.28 -26.87
C PHE A 299 12.44 0.07 -26.31
N ALA A 300 12.88 -1.13 -26.69
CA ALA A 300 12.37 -2.35 -26.10
C ALA A 300 12.83 -2.48 -24.64
N VAL A 301 12.04 -3.19 -23.84
CA VAL A 301 12.32 -3.42 -22.41
C VAL A 301 13.67 -4.13 -22.21
N SER A 302 14.08 -4.96 -23.16
CA SER A 302 15.33 -5.74 -23.14
C SER A 302 16.55 -5.01 -23.72
N ASP A 303 16.38 -3.82 -24.29
CA ASP A 303 17.49 -3.15 -24.99
C ASP A 303 18.59 -2.74 -24.01
N ARG A 304 19.84 -3.01 -24.38
CA ARG A 304 21.00 -2.53 -23.64
C ARG A 304 21.46 -1.20 -24.24
N ILE A 305 21.84 -0.26 -23.39
CA ILE A 305 22.13 1.12 -23.82
C ILE A 305 23.50 1.59 -23.35
N HIS A 306 24.09 2.54 -24.07
CA HIS A 306 25.16 3.39 -23.58
C HIS A 306 24.57 4.74 -23.20
N VAL A 307 24.95 5.29 -22.04
CA VAL A 307 24.47 6.58 -21.56
C VAL A 307 25.65 7.52 -21.42
N VAL A 308 25.57 8.65 -22.11
CA VAL A 308 26.50 9.77 -21.95
C VAL A 308 25.74 10.90 -21.26
N TYR A 309 26.34 11.52 -20.24
CA TYR A 309 25.69 12.55 -19.45
C TYR A 309 26.61 13.72 -19.13
N ASP A 310 25.98 14.87 -18.95
CA ASP A 310 26.56 16.09 -18.38
C ASP A 310 25.60 16.59 -17.29
N ALA A 311 26.11 16.78 -16.07
CA ALA A 311 25.28 17.05 -14.91
C ALA A 311 26.01 17.96 -13.92
N ASP A 312 25.23 18.67 -13.09
CA ASP A 312 25.80 19.41 -11.97
C ASP A 312 26.51 18.47 -10.98
N GLU A 313 27.50 19.01 -10.25
CA GLU A 313 28.43 18.25 -9.41
C GLU A 313 27.74 17.21 -8.51
N ASP A 314 26.71 17.60 -7.77
CA ASP A 314 26.01 16.68 -6.87
C ASP A 314 25.31 15.52 -7.59
N VAL A 315 24.83 15.74 -8.81
CA VAL A 315 24.19 14.69 -9.62
C VAL A 315 25.26 13.78 -10.21
N ALA A 316 26.38 14.34 -10.69
CA ALA A 316 27.51 13.56 -11.17
C ALA A 316 28.13 12.69 -10.05
N GLU A 317 28.26 13.23 -8.83
CA GLU A 317 28.71 12.47 -7.66
C GLU A 317 27.75 11.32 -7.32
N ALA A 318 26.44 11.55 -7.37
CA ALA A 318 25.45 10.50 -7.13
C ALA A 318 25.51 9.41 -8.20
N ILE A 319 25.71 9.78 -9.48
CA ILE A 319 25.90 8.83 -10.58
C ILE A 319 27.18 8.01 -10.36
N GLY A 320 28.29 8.67 -9.99
CA GLY A 320 29.56 8.00 -9.71
C GLY A 320 29.47 7.04 -8.51
N ALA A 321 28.81 7.45 -7.42
CA ALA A 321 28.68 6.63 -6.21
C ALA A 321 27.72 5.43 -6.38
N HIS A 322 26.74 5.53 -7.28
CA HIS A 322 25.70 4.52 -7.48
C HIS A 322 25.63 3.99 -8.92
N GLY A 323 26.73 4.05 -9.67
CA GLY A 323 26.78 3.69 -11.09
C GLY A 323 26.29 2.27 -11.37
N ASP A 324 26.72 1.28 -10.58
CA ASP A 324 26.30 -0.11 -10.74
C ASP A 324 24.78 -0.30 -10.57
N TYR A 325 24.20 0.40 -9.60
CA TYR A 325 22.75 0.38 -9.38
C TYR A 325 22.01 1.02 -10.56
N ILE A 326 22.45 2.18 -11.01
CA ILE A 326 21.85 2.88 -12.16
C ILE A 326 21.95 2.01 -13.41
N ALA A 327 23.11 1.43 -13.68
CA ALA A 327 23.35 0.55 -14.82
C ALA A 327 22.47 -0.70 -14.78
N GLY A 328 22.38 -1.36 -13.63
CA GLY A 328 21.54 -2.55 -13.44
C GLY A 328 20.05 -2.26 -13.67
N GLU A 329 19.54 -1.16 -13.10
CA GLU A 329 18.13 -0.78 -13.23
C GLU A 329 17.77 -0.24 -14.61
N THR A 330 18.75 0.26 -15.39
CA THR A 330 18.51 0.88 -16.72
C THR A 330 18.99 0.03 -17.89
N LEU A 331 19.57 -1.16 -17.63
CA LEU A 331 20.27 -1.98 -18.61
C LEU A 331 21.36 -1.20 -19.37
N ALA A 332 22.00 -0.24 -18.69
CA ALA A 332 23.12 0.51 -19.27
C ALA A 332 24.41 -0.31 -19.20
N LEU A 333 25.16 -0.34 -20.30
CA LEU A 333 26.48 -0.94 -20.39
C LEU A 333 27.59 0.04 -19.98
N SER A 334 27.36 1.34 -20.16
CA SER A 334 28.25 2.39 -19.67
C SER A 334 27.48 3.66 -19.28
N LEU A 335 28.05 4.40 -18.34
CA LEU A 335 27.61 5.71 -17.84
C LEU A 335 28.81 6.66 -17.89
N GLU A 336 28.92 7.46 -18.94
CA GLU A 336 30.13 8.25 -19.23
C GLU A 336 29.87 9.76 -19.08
N PRO A 337 30.65 10.47 -18.25
CA PRO A 337 30.56 11.92 -18.12
C PRO A 337 31.27 12.61 -19.30
N GLU A 338 30.52 13.03 -20.33
CA GLU A 338 31.05 13.74 -21.50
C GLU A 338 30.07 14.82 -22.00
N ASP A 339 30.54 15.70 -22.88
CA ASP A 339 29.68 16.67 -23.57
C ASP A 339 28.60 15.96 -24.40
N VAL A 340 27.34 16.21 -24.07
CA VAL A 340 26.21 15.49 -24.68
C VAL A 340 25.87 16.09 -26.05
N ALA A 341 25.78 15.24 -27.08
CA ALA A 341 25.50 15.63 -28.46
C ALA A 341 24.07 16.16 -28.70
N ASP A 342 23.84 16.77 -29.87
CA ASP A 342 22.52 17.27 -30.31
C ASP A 342 21.44 16.17 -30.27
N GLY A 343 20.28 16.49 -29.68
CA GLY A 343 19.18 15.54 -29.45
C GLY A 343 19.11 14.95 -28.04
N ALA A 344 19.93 15.46 -27.11
CA ALA A 344 19.93 15.07 -25.70
C ALA A 344 18.60 15.34 -24.98
N THR A 345 18.31 14.52 -23.98
CA THR A 345 17.24 14.79 -23.01
C THR A 345 17.77 15.69 -21.91
N GLU A 346 17.24 16.91 -21.81
CA GLU A 346 17.52 17.83 -20.72
C GLU A 346 16.46 17.71 -19.61
N THR A 347 16.92 17.62 -18.37
CA THR A 347 16.05 17.49 -17.21
C THR A 347 16.69 18.07 -15.95
N ALA A 348 15.91 18.13 -14.87
CA ALA A 348 16.40 18.58 -13.57
C ALA A 348 15.97 17.64 -12.44
N ILE A 349 16.89 17.43 -11.49
CA ILE A 349 16.67 16.66 -10.25
C ILE A 349 16.91 17.63 -9.09
N ASP A 350 15.85 17.94 -8.33
CA ASP A 350 15.89 18.90 -7.22
C ASP A 350 16.50 20.27 -7.59
N GLY A 351 16.23 20.72 -8.82
CA GLY A 351 16.74 21.99 -9.35
C GLY A 351 18.14 21.94 -9.95
N LYS A 352 18.81 20.78 -9.91
CA LYS A 352 20.14 20.55 -10.49
C LYS A 352 20.03 19.95 -11.87
N ARG A 353 20.84 20.43 -12.81
CA ARG A 353 20.80 20.05 -14.21
C ARG A 353 21.32 18.63 -14.44
N LEU A 354 20.62 17.91 -15.29
CA LEU A 354 21.06 16.63 -15.88
C LEU A 354 20.69 16.63 -17.36
N VAL A 355 21.69 16.55 -18.22
CA VAL A 355 21.55 16.35 -19.65
C VAL A 355 22.12 14.97 -19.97
N PHE A 356 21.41 14.16 -20.74
CA PHE A 356 21.92 12.86 -21.14
C PHE A 356 21.41 12.43 -22.52
N SER A 357 22.20 11.59 -23.18
CA SER A 357 21.84 10.91 -24.41
C SER A 357 21.98 9.40 -24.23
N MET A 358 21.21 8.63 -25.00
CA MET A 358 21.26 7.17 -24.94
C MET A 358 21.34 6.60 -26.35
N THR A 359 22.20 5.60 -26.53
CA THR A 359 22.29 4.84 -27.77
C THR A 359 22.09 3.35 -27.48
N VAL A 360 21.31 2.66 -28.30
CA VAL A 360 21.16 1.20 -28.18
C VAL A 360 22.46 0.55 -28.60
N ALA A 361 22.99 -0.32 -27.74
CA ALA A 361 24.15 -1.12 -28.06
C ALA A 361 23.81 -2.03 -29.25
N GLN A 362 24.54 -1.92 -30.35
CA GLN A 362 24.34 -2.81 -31.48
C GLN A 362 24.62 -4.24 -31.02
N THR A 363 23.60 -5.11 -31.07
CA THR A 363 23.78 -6.54 -30.90
C THR A 363 24.69 -6.98 -32.05
N GLY A 364 25.94 -7.34 -31.75
CA GLY A 364 26.84 -7.95 -32.72
C GLY A 364 26.11 -9.12 -33.40
N ALA A 365 26.12 -9.11 -34.74
CA ALA A 365 25.49 -10.11 -35.60
C ALA A 365 26.04 -11.52 -35.36
#